data_AF-K1SFT9-F1
#
_entry.id   AF-K1SFT9-F1
#
_cell.length_a   1.000
_cell.length_b   1.000
_cell.length_c   1.000
_cell.angle_alpha   90.00
_cell.angle_beta   90.00
_cell.angle_gamma   90.00
#
_symmetry.space_group_name_H-M   'P 1'
#
loop_
_entity.id
_entity.type
_entity.pdbx_description
1 polymer ?
#
loop_
_entity_poly.entity_id
_entity_poly.type
_entity_poly.pdbx_seq_one_letter_code
_entity_poly.pdbx_strand_id
1 'polypeptide(L)'
;RGITKNYSQFYEDVYEWAENVTTGNDSPRNIWSANYGCIANANQALSAIEEMGGATTASLKASKGEALLCRAYSHFVLANLFCMPYNPATADNYLGIPYMDHAETDLNPRYDRGTLREVYEMIGKDIEEGIPLIDDTSYAVPKYHFNYKAACCFASRYYLFIQDWDNAIKYATEALTSNPTSLLRDYDAIAAIPNGTSRHQAYVQSSSSANFLVQAATSSAGTVFGWYTTAGRYAHGKLQGTY
;
A
#
# COMPACT_ATOMS: atom_id res chain seq x y z
N ARG A 1 -35.32 13.50 30.04
CA ARG A 1 -34.48 14.38 29.20
C ARG A 1 -33.32 13.53 28.69
N GLY A 2 -33.40 13.06 27.44
CA GLY A 2 -32.32 12.27 26.84
C GLY A 2 -31.16 13.18 26.45
N ILE A 3 -29.95 12.84 26.88
CA ILE A 3 -28.74 13.51 26.41
C ILE A 3 -28.51 13.02 24.98
N THR A 4 -28.70 13.89 23.99
CA THR A 4 -28.27 13.61 22.62
C THR A 4 -26.74 13.56 22.64
N LYS A 5 -26.15 12.38 22.42
CA LYS A 5 -24.69 12.25 22.28
C LYS A 5 -24.26 13.07 21.05
N ASN A 6 -23.24 13.92 21.21
CA ASN A 6 -22.69 14.77 20.14
C ASN A 6 -21.64 14.04 19.27
N TYR A 7 -21.51 12.72 19.40
CA TYR A 7 -20.57 11.88 18.66
C TYR A 7 -21.29 10.63 18.14
N SER A 8 -20.82 10.06 17.04
CA SER A 8 -21.42 8.85 16.47
C SER A 8 -21.10 7.62 17.32
N GLN A 9 -22.01 6.65 17.34
CA GLN A 9 -21.83 5.36 18.01
C GLN A 9 -20.53 4.67 17.57
N PHE A 10 -20.19 4.77 16.28
CA PHE A 10 -18.92 4.28 15.73
C PHE A 10 -17.69 4.78 16.48
N TYR A 11 -17.60 6.08 16.81
CA TYR A 11 -16.42 6.61 17.51
C TYR A 11 -16.34 6.14 18.96
N GLU A 12 -17.49 5.90 19.60
CA GLU A 12 -17.57 5.31 20.94
C GLU A 12 -17.14 3.84 20.90
N ASP A 13 -17.70 3.06 19.98
CA ASP A 13 -17.36 1.64 19.78
C ASP A 13 -15.85 1.47 19.52
N VAL A 14 -15.25 2.34 18.68
CA VAL A 14 -13.81 2.33 18.41
C VAL A 14 -12.99 2.74 19.64
N TYR A 15 -13.40 3.78 20.37
CA TYR A 15 -12.70 4.22 21.58
C TYR A 15 -12.75 3.16 22.69
N GLU A 16 -13.87 2.47 22.81
CA GLU A 16 -14.12 1.45 23.83
C GLU A 16 -13.56 0.07 23.44
N TRP A 17 -12.99 -0.08 22.24
CA TRP A 17 -12.56 -1.38 21.69
C TRP A 17 -13.71 -2.40 21.70
N ALA A 18 -14.93 -1.95 21.40
CA ALA A 18 -16.10 -2.79 21.40
C ALA A 18 -15.97 -3.89 20.32
N GLU A 19 -16.35 -5.11 20.67
CA GLU A 19 -16.25 -6.27 19.76
C GLU A 19 -17.10 -6.12 18.49
N ASN A 20 -18.20 -5.34 18.56
CA ASN A 20 -19.11 -5.10 17.45
C ASN A 20 -19.21 -3.60 17.17
N VAL A 21 -18.31 -3.09 16.33
CA VAL A 21 -18.42 -1.72 15.81
C VAL A 21 -19.63 -1.66 14.86
N THR A 22 -20.55 -0.74 15.13
CA THR A 22 -21.80 -0.60 14.37
C THR A 22 -21.57 -0.54 12.84
N THR A 23 -22.23 -1.46 12.13
CA THR A 23 -22.08 -1.70 10.69
C THR A 23 -22.54 -0.51 9.86
N GLY A 24 -21.69 -0.06 8.94
CA GLY A 24 -22.08 0.92 7.92
C GLY A 24 -20.93 1.63 7.21
N ASN A 25 -19.73 1.60 7.78
CA ASN A 25 -18.55 2.23 7.16
C ASN A 25 -17.23 1.55 7.59
N ASP A 26 -17.22 0.22 7.57
CA ASP A 26 -16.12 -0.60 8.11
C ASP A 26 -14.79 -0.36 7.39
N SER A 27 -13.85 0.29 8.08
CA SER A 27 -12.45 0.41 7.68
C SER A 27 -11.84 -0.97 7.31
N PRO A 28 -12.06 -2.07 8.07
CA PRO A 28 -11.50 -3.37 7.71
C PRO A 28 -12.02 -3.93 6.38
N ARG A 29 -13.33 -3.82 6.10
CA ARG A 29 -13.91 -4.29 4.84
C ARG A 29 -13.32 -3.53 3.64
N ASN A 30 -13.18 -2.22 3.76
CA ASN A 30 -12.61 -1.40 2.70
C ASN A 30 -11.14 -1.75 2.46
N ILE A 31 -10.36 -1.98 3.51
CA ILE A 31 -8.96 -2.42 3.37
C ILE A 31 -8.89 -3.80 2.72
N TRP A 32 -9.75 -4.74 3.13
CA TRP A 32 -9.83 -6.07 2.54
C TRP A 32 -10.13 -6.00 1.05
N SER A 33 -11.25 -5.36 0.67
CA SER A 33 -11.68 -5.26 -0.72
C SER A 33 -10.72 -4.45 -1.59
N ALA A 34 -10.13 -3.37 -1.07
CA ALA A 34 -9.16 -2.57 -1.83
C ALA A 34 -7.89 -3.37 -2.15
N ASN A 35 -7.33 -4.08 -1.17
CA ASN A 35 -6.11 -4.86 -1.39
C ASN A 35 -6.34 -6.06 -2.29
N TYR A 36 -7.44 -6.81 -2.14
CA TYR A 36 -7.77 -7.87 -3.10
C TYR A 36 -8.08 -7.31 -4.50
N GLY A 37 -8.61 -6.09 -4.60
CA GLY A 37 -8.72 -5.37 -5.88
C GLY A 37 -7.35 -5.06 -6.50
N CYS A 38 -6.38 -4.59 -5.71
CA CYS A 38 -4.99 -4.38 -6.17
C CYS A 38 -4.35 -5.70 -6.63
N ILE A 39 -4.53 -6.78 -5.86
CA ILE A 39 -4.04 -8.12 -6.20
C ILE A 39 -4.65 -8.62 -7.52
N ALA A 40 -5.96 -8.46 -7.71
CA ALA A 40 -6.63 -8.85 -8.94
C ALA A 40 -6.07 -8.09 -10.15
N ASN A 41 -5.86 -6.78 -10.04
CA ASN A 41 -5.23 -5.98 -11.11
C ASN A 41 -3.80 -6.42 -11.41
N ALA A 42 -3.00 -6.72 -10.38
CA ALA A 42 -1.65 -7.24 -10.55
C ALA A 42 -1.66 -8.59 -11.27
N ASN A 43 -2.54 -9.51 -10.87
CA ASN A 43 -2.68 -10.82 -11.51
C ASN A 43 -3.14 -10.71 -12.97
N GLN A 44 -4.05 -9.78 -13.28
CA GLN A 44 -4.47 -9.51 -14.66
C GLN A 44 -3.30 -8.98 -15.50
N ALA A 45 -2.49 -8.06 -14.96
CA ALA A 45 -1.30 -7.58 -15.65
C ALA A 45 -0.29 -8.71 -15.90
N LEU A 46 -0.05 -9.57 -14.91
CA LEU A 46 0.83 -10.74 -15.05
C LEU A 46 0.32 -11.71 -16.13
N SER A 47 -0.98 -12.04 -16.12
CA SER A 47 -1.60 -12.89 -17.15
C SER A 47 -1.43 -12.29 -18.54
N ALA A 48 -1.73 -11.01 -18.71
CA ALA A 48 -1.60 -10.32 -19.99
C ALA A 48 -0.15 -10.31 -20.51
N ILE A 49 0.84 -10.15 -19.63
CA ILE A 49 2.27 -10.21 -20.01
C ILE A 49 2.63 -11.61 -20.52
N GLU A 50 2.16 -12.67 -19.86
CA GLU A 50 2.40 -14.04 -20.31
C GLU A 50 1.68 -14.32 -21.65
N GLU A 51 0.45 -13.86 -21.84
CA GLU A 51 -0.29 -13.97 -23.11
C GLU A 51 0.38 -13.25 -24.29
N MET A 52 1.10 -12.15 -24.01
CA MET A 52 1.92 -11.44 -25.01
C MET A 52 3.24 -12.16 -25.34
N GLY A 53 3.47 -13.36 -24.82
CA GLY A 53 4.71 -14.13 -25.00
C GLY A 53 5.78 -13.85 -23.95
N GLY A 54 5.39 -13.28 -22.81
CA GLY A 54 6.23 -13.03 -21.65
C GLY A 54 6.91 -11.65 -21.65
N ALA A 55 7.71 -11.41 -20.61
CA ALA A 55 8.44 -10.16 -20.37
C ALA A 55 9.64 -9.99 -21.32
N THR A 56 9.37 -9.84 -22.61
CA THR A 56 10.36 -9.82 -23.70
C THR A 56 10.98 -8.45 -23.95
N THR A 57 10.28 -7.37 -23.60
CA THR A 57 10.76 -5.98 -23.72
C THR A 57 11.13 -5.40 -22.36
N ALA A 58 11.95 -4.34 -22.32
CA ALA A 58 12.32 -3.66 -21.07
C ALA A 58 11.08 -3.16 -20.30
N SER A 59 10.12 -2.56 -21.02
CA SER A 59 8.87 -2.09 -20.42
C SER A 59 8.04 -3.25 -19.84
N LEU A 60 7.91 -4.37 -20.55
CA LEU A 60 7.18 -5.53 -20.03
C LEU A 60 7.87 -6.18 -18.82
N LYS A 61 9.22 -6.17 -18.77
CA LYS A 61 9.98 -6.61 -17.59
C LYS A 61 9.70 -5.70 -16.39
N ALA A 62 9.82 -4.39 -16.56
CA ALA A 62 9.53 -3.42 -15.52
C ALA A 62 8.08 -3.52 -15.02
N SER A 63 7.11 -3.73 -15.93
CA SER A 63 5.70 -3.94 -15.58
C SER A 63 5.46 -5.27 -14.86
N LYS A 64 6.14 -6.36 -15.25
CA LYS A 64 6.07 -7.65 -14.54
C LYS A 64 6.62 -7.50 -13.12
N GLY A 65 7.78 -6.87 -12.96
CA GLY A 65 8.36 -6.60 -11.65
C GLY A 65 7.45 -5.76 -10.75
N GLU A 66 6.89 -4.68 -11.30
CA GLU A 66 5.97 -3.82 -10.58
C GLU A 66 4.67 -4.55 -10.17
N ALA A 67 4.12 -5.39 -11.05
CA ALA A 67 2.93 -6.17 -10.74
C ALA A 67 3.18 -7.18 -9.61
N LEU A 68 4.32 -7.89 -9.63
CA LEU A 68 4.73 -8.80 -8.55
C LEU A 68 4.86 -8.06 -7.22
N LEU A 69 5.51 -6.90 -7.20
CA LEU A 69 5.67 -6.09 -5.98
C LEU A 69 4.35 -5.52 -5.46
N CYS A 70 3.45 -5.09 -6.35
CA CYS A 70 2.10 -4.68 -5.97
C CYS A 70 1.32 -5.82 -5.31
N ARG A 71 1.40 -7.02 -5.90
CA ARG A 71 0.75 -8.23 -5.35
C ARG A 71 1.32 -8.59 -3.98
N ALA A 72 2.64 -8.62 -3.85
CA ALA A 72 3.33 -8.88 -2.58
C ALA A 72 2.94 -7.86 -1.51
N TYR A 73 2.95 -6.56 -1.84
CA TYR A 73 2.63 -5.48 -0.91
C TYR A 73 1.18 -5.56 -0.42
N SER A 74 0.22 -5.80 -1.31
CA SER A 74 -1.18 -5.94 -0.92
C SER A 74 -1.45 -7.16 -0.05
N HIS A 75 -0.84 -8.32 -0.33
CA HIS A 75 -0.91 -9.47 0.57
C HIS A 75 -0.23 -9.19 1.92
N PHE A 76 0.91 -8.48 1.91
CA PHE A 76 1.60 -8.08 3.15
C PHE A 76 0.72 -7.17 4.02
N VAL A 77 0.04 -6.18 3.43
CA VAL A 77 -0.90 -5.30 4.17
C VAL A 77 -2.04 -6.12 4.78
N LEU A 78 -2.63 -7.04 4.01
CA LEU A 78 -3.71 -7.91 4.49
C LEU A 78 -3.23 -8.82 5.63
N ALA A 79 -2.09 -9.49 5.47
CA ALA A 79 -1.56 -10.40 6.48
C ALA A 79 -1.26 -9.66 7.79
N ASN A 80 -0.73 -8.45 7.73
CA ASN A 80 -0.45 -7.64 8.92
C ASN A 80 -1.71 -7.13 9.64
N LEU A 81 -2.83 -6.98 8.92
CA LEU A 81 -4.07 -6.49 9.52
C LEU A 81 -4.97 -7.63 10.03
N PHE A 82 -4.97 -8.79 9.36
CA PHE A 82 -5.93 -9.87 9.59
C PHE A 82 -5.33 -11.16 10.16
N CYS A 83 -4.00 -11.24 10.33
CA CYS A 83 -3.34 -12.41 10.91
C CYS A 83 -2.59 -12.06 12.20
N MET A 84 -2.18 -13.11 12.91
CA MET A 84 -1.26 -12.97 14.03
C MET A 84 0.09 -12.43 13.55
N PRO A 85 0.86 -11.73 14.40
CA PRO A 85 2.22 -11.31 14.05
C PRO A 85 3.07 -12.52 13.63
N TYR A 86 3.88 -12.35 12.58
CA TYR A 86 4.74 -13.42 12.11
C TYR A 86 5.78 -13.78 13.17
N ASN A 87 5.87 -15.07 13.46
CA ASN A 87 6.93 -15.64 14.28
C ASN A 87 7.35 -16.96 13.64
N PRO A 88 8.63 -17.13 13.25
CA PRO A 88 9.09 -18.33 12.55
C PRO A 88 8.94 -19.62 13.36
N ALA A 89 8.78 -19.55 14.69
CA ALA A 89 8.54 -20.73 15.53
C ALA A 89 7.07 -21.16 15.58
N THR A 90 6.12 -20.28 15.24
CA THR A 90 4.68 -20.54 15.39
C THR A 90 3.85 -20.24 14.15
N ALA A 91 4.45 -19.77 13.06
CA ALA A 91 3.74 -19.35 11.86
C ALA A 91 2.90 -20.48 11.22
N ASP A 92 3.31 -21.74 11.38
CA ASP A 92 2.54 -22.91 10.90
C ASP A 92 1.26 -23.17 11.71
N ASN A 93 1.19 -22.65 12.94
CA ASN A 93 0.05 -22.88 13.84
C ASN A 93 -1.06 -21.83 13.66
N TYR A 94 -0.81 -20.77 12.88
CA TYR A 94 -1.76 -19.68 12.66
C TYR A 94 -2.24 -19.66 11.22
N LEU A 95 -3.52 -19.36 11.05
CA LEU A 95 -4.11 -19.18 9.73
C LEU A 95 -3.60 -17.88 9.08
N GLY A 96 -3.33 -17.97 7.79
CA GLY A 96 -2.99 -16.82 6.95
C GLY A 96 -4.23 -16.12 6.38
N ILE A 97 -4.13 -15.75 5.11
CA ILE A 97 -5.20 -15.20 4.26
C ILE A 97 -5.15 -15.96 2.93
N PRO A 98 -6.24 -15.99 2.15
CA PRO A 98 -6.18 -16.50 0.79
C PRO A 98 -5.12 -15.75 -0.02
N TYR A 99 -4.13 -16.47 -0.54
CA TYR A 99 -3.12 -15.90 -1.43
C TYR A 99 -3.58 -16.09 -2.88
N MET A 100 -3.86 -14.99 -3.59
CA MET A 100 -4.26 -15.07 -5.01
C MET A 100 -3.03 -14.86 -5.89
N ASP A 101 -2.57 -15.92 -6.53
CA ASP A 101 -1.38 -15.92 -7.39
C ASP A 101 -1.70 -15.90 -8.90
N HIS A 102 -2.98 -15.91 -9.26
CA HIS A 102 -3.46 -15.85 -10.64
C HIS A 102 -4.74 -15.00 -10.77
N ALA A 103 -5.08 -14.67 -12.01
CA ALA A 103 -6.28 -13.92 -12.33
C ALA A 103 -7.50 -14.83 -12.11
N GLU A 104 -8.42 -14.42 -11.25
CA GLU A 104 -9.62 -15.20 -10.96
C GLU A 104 -10.66 -15.06 -12.09
N THR A 105 -11.20 -16.19 -12.55
CA THR A 105 -12.18 -16.28 -13.64
C THR A 105 -13.48 -16.96 -13.21
N ASP A 106 -13.47 -17.68 -12.10
CA ASP A 106 -14.61 -18.39 -11.56
C ASP A 106 -15.54 -17.45 -10.79
N LEU A 107 -16.84 -17.74 -10.86
CA LEU A 107 -17.84 -17.02 -10.11
C LEU A 107 -17.94 -17.60 -8.70
N ASN A 108 -17.60 -16.79 -7.69
CA ASN A 108 -17.65 -17.14 -6.27
C ASN A 108 -16.77 -18.36 -5.89
N PRO A 109 -15.46 -18.32 -6.19
CA PRO A 109 -14.51 -19.36 -5.81
C PRO A 109 -14.40 -19.45 -4.28
N ARG A 110 -14.01 -20.63 -3.80
CA ARG A 110 -13.68 -20.86 -2.39
C ARG A 110 -12.19 -21.10 -2.27
N TYR A 111 -11.55 -20.33 -1.40
CA TYR A 111 -10.12 -20.48 -1.13
C TYR A 111 -9.90 -20.88 0.31
N ASP A 112 -8.86 -21.68 0.51
CA ASP A 112 -8.29 -21.89 1.83
C ASP A 112 -7.42 -20.68 2.21
N ARG A 113 -7.33 -20.40 3.51
CA ARG A 113 -6.48 -19.33 4.04
C ARG A 113 -5.01 -19.74 4.11
N GLY A 114 -4.73 -21.05 4.06
CA GLY A 114 -3.42 -21.60 4.37
C GLY A 114 -2.91 -21.17 5.74
N THR A 115 -1.63 -21.37 5.94
CA THR A 115 -0.89 -20.95 7.12
C THR A 115 -0.31 -19.54 6.96
N LEU A 116 -0.01 -18.91 8.08
CA LEU A 116 0.71 -17.64 8.08
C LEU A 116 2.11 -17.79 7.46
N ARG A 117 2.75 -18.96 7.60
CA ARG A 117 4.04 -19.25 6.97
C ARG A 117 3.93 -19.19 5.45
N GLU A 118 3.00 -19.95 4.86
CA GLU A 118 2.83 -20.04 3.40
C GLU A 118 2.56 -18.67 2.77
N VAL A 119 1.72 -17.85 3.41
CA VAL A 119 1.45 -16.49 2.93
C VAL A 119 2.72 -15.66 2.86
N TYR A 120 3.53 -15.64 3.93
CA TYR A 120 4.76 -14.87 3.93
C TYR A 120 5.80 -15.42 2.95
N GLU A 121 5.91 -16.74 2.79
CA GLU A 121 6.78 -17.35 1.78
C GLU A 121 6.40 -16.92 0.35
N MET A 122 5.11 -16.86 0.04
CA MET A 122 4.63 -16.39 -1.26
C MET A 122 4.89 -14.89 -1.48
N ILE A 123 4.74 -14.06 -0.44
CA ILE A 123 5.14 -12.64 -0.47
C ILE A 123 6.65 -12.53 -0.78
N GLY A 124 7.48 -13.34 -0.13
CA GLY A 124 8.93 -13.37 -0.36
C GLY A 124 9.29 -13.72 -1.80
N LYS A 125 8.65 -14.74 -2.38
CA LYS A 125 8.86 -15.15 -3.79
C LYS A 125 8.57 -14.01 -4.77
N ASP A 126 7.43 -13.31 -4.58
CA ASP A 126 7.08 -12.18 -5.43
C ASP A 126 8.07 -11.01 -5.30
N ILE A 127 8.62 -10.77 -4.10
CA ILE A 127 9.67 -9.77 -3.87
C ILE A 127 10.97 -10.16 -4.58
N GLU A 128 11.40 -11.41 -4.43
CA GLU A 128 12.64 -11.93 -5.01
C GLU A 128 12.61 -11.98 -6.53
N GLU A 129 11.47 -12.35 -7.13
CA GLU A 129 11.28 -12.33 -8.59
C GLU A 129 11.07 -10.90 -9.10
N GLY A 130 10.37 -10.05 -8.35
CA GLY A 130 9.98 -8.71 -8.79
C GLY A 130 11.14 -7.71 -8.83
N ILE A 131 11.98 -7.66 -7.78
CA ILE A 131 13.05 -6.66 -7.65
C ILE A 131 14.02 -6.64 -8.85
N PRO A 132 14.56 -7.79 -9.32
CA PRO A 132 15.50 -7.81 -10.44
C PRO A 132 14.91 -7.34 -11.77
N LEU A 133 13.57 -7.31 -11.88
CA LEU A 133 12.85 -6.91 -13.09
C LEU A 133 12.57 -5.41 -13.13
N ILE A 134 12.72 -4.69 -12.02
CA ILE A 134 12.47 -3.25 -11.94
C ILE A 134 13.55 -2.49 -12.70
N ASP A 135 13.11 -1.57 -13.57
CA ASP A 135 13.95 -0.64 -14.28
C ASP A 135 13.33 0.77 -14.20
N ASP A 136 13.95 1.62 -13.39
CA ASP A 136 13.47 2.98 -13.15
C ASP A 136 13.43 3.82 -14.43
N THR A 137 14.22 3.47 -15.46
CA THR A 137 14.24 4.19 -16.74
C THR A 137 13.03 3.89 -17.62
N SER A 138 12.30 2.82 -17.32
CA SER A 138 11.08 2.42 -18.03
C SER A 138 9.83 3.17 -17.56
N TYR A 139 9.90 3.94 -16.45
CA TYR A 139 8.77 4.71 -15.93
C TYR A 139 8.85 6.18 -16.32
N ALA A 140 7.73 6.75 -16.79
CA ALA A 140 7.65 8.17 -17.10
C ALA A 140 7.84 9.05 -15.84
N VAL A 141 7.29 8.60 -14.71
CA VAL A 141 7.44 9.28 -13.41
C VAL A 141 7.70 8.24 -12.31
N PRO A 142 8.96 7.81 -12.09
CA PRO A 142 9.30 6.66 -11.25
C PRO A 142 8.76 6.71 -9.80
N LYS A 143 8.53 7.90 -9.25
CA LYS A 143 7.99 8.06 -7.89
C LYS A 143 6.54 7.65 -7.71
N TYR A 144 5.78 7.50 -8.80
CA TYR A 144 4.40 6.98 -8.78
C TYR A 144 4.34 5.49 -9.12
N HIS A 145 5.50 4.86 -9.32
CA HIS A 145 5.66 3.44 -9.61
C HIS A 145 6.48 2.78 -8.51
N PHE A 146 6.36 1.46 -8.38
CA PHE A 146 7.28 0.67 -7.55
C PHE A 146 8.69 0.66 -8.18
N ASN A 147 9.43 1.76 -8.01
CA ASN A 147 10.83 1.88 -8.43
C ASN A 147 11.77 1.05 -7.55
N TYR A 148 13.02 0.88 -7.98
CA TYR A 148 13.99 -0.01 -7.34
C TYR A 148 14.22 0.34 -5.86
N LYS A 149 14.36 1.62 -5.53
CA LYS A 149 14.55 2.06 -4.14
C LYS A 149 13.30 1.80 -3.29
N ALA A 150 12.12 2.06 -3.82
CA ALA A 150 10.86 1.74 -3.14
C ALA A 150 10.70 0.23 -2.91
N ALA A 151 11.06 -0.59 -3.91
CA ALA A 151 11.06 -2.04 -3.82
C ALA A 151 12.02 -2.55 -2.74
N CYS A 152 13.24 -2.01 -2.68
CA CYS A 152 14.22 -2.32 -1.65
C CYS A 152 13.73 -1.92 -0.25
N CYS A 153 13.09 -0.75 -0.10
CA CYS A 153 12.49 -0.36 1.18
C CYS A 153 11.37 -1.31 1.61
N PHE A 154 10.52 -1.76 0.69
CA PHE A 154 9.50 -2.75 0.99
C PHE A 154 10.11 -4.10 1.38
N ALA A 155 11.09 -4.60 0.62
CA ALA A 155 11.80 -5.83 0.94
C ALA A 155 12.46 -5.77 2.33
N SER A 156 13.16 -4.69 2.65
CA SER A 156 13.76 -4.50 3.97
C SER A 156 12.72 -4.59 5.09
N ARG A 157 11.53 -3.98 4.92
CA ARG A 157 10.41 -4.10 5.87
C ARG A 157 9.89 -5.54 5.96
N TYR A 158 9.71 -6.22 4.83
CA TYR A 158 9.27 -7.61 4.82
C TYR A 158 10.25 -8.53 5.57
N TYR A 159 11.55 -8.46 5.24
CA TYR A 159 12.59 -9.26 5.88
C TYR A 159 12.73 -8.97 7.38
N LEU A 160 12.55 -7.71 7.79
CA LEU A 160 12.47 -7.33 9.19
C LEU A 160 11.30 -8.04 9.92
N PHE A 161 10.14 -8.15 9.28
CA PHE A 161 8.95 -8.77 9.87
C PHE A 161 9.07 -10.29 10.00
N ILE A 162 9.81 -10.93 9.10
CA ILE A 162 10.09 -12.37 9.19
C ILE A 162 11.34 -12.71 10.01
N GLN A 163 11.97 -11.71 10.63
CA GLN A 163 13.16 -11.85 11.47
C GLN A 163 14.41 -12.32 10.70
N ASP A 164 14.46 -12.04 9.40
CA ASP A 164 15.65 -12.23 8.56
C ASP A 164 16.44 -10.91 8.52
N TRP A 165 17.33 -10.78 9.50
CA TRP A 165 18.07 -9.55 9.73
C TRP A 165 19.10 -9.27 8.63
N ASP A 166 19.68 -10.31 8.04
CA ASP A 166 20.72 -10.18 7.02
C ASP A 166 20.12 -9.59 5.73
N ASN A 167 18.99 -10.14 5.26
CA ASN A 167 18.31 -9.58 4.11
C ASN A 167 17.68 -8.21 4.42
N ALA A 168 17.20 -7.98 5.64
CA ALA A 168 16.70 -6.66 6.05
C ALA A 168 17.79 -5.58 5.93
N ILE A 169 19.01 -5.87 6.38
CA ILE A 169 20.18 -5.00 6.24
C ILE A 169 20.55 -4.81 4.77
N LYS A 170 20.67 -5.91 4.00
CA LYS A 170 21.01 -5.88 2.58
C LYS A 170 20.12 -4.91 1.81
N TYR A 171 18.80 -5.09 1.88
CA TYR A 171 17.87 -4.26 1.10
C TYR A 171 17.76 -2.82 1.65
N ALA A 172 17.97 -2.58 2.94
CA ALA A 172 18.10 -1.22 3.47
C ALA A 172 19.32 -0.50 2.89
N THR A 173 20.46 -1.18 2.80
CA THR A 173 21.68 -0.65 2.20
C THR A 173 21.49 -0.36 0.70
N GLU A 174 20.84 -1.26 -0.05
CA GLU A 174 20.51 -1.04 -1.47
C GLU A 174 19.60 0.19 -1.67
N ALA A 175 18.60 0.39 -0.81
CA ALA A 175 17.73 1.56 -0.88
C ALA A 175 18.48 2.88 -0.62
N LEU A 176 19.33 2.90 0.42
CA LEU A 176 20.02 4.11 0.89
C LEU A 176 21.34 4.41 0.18
N THR A 177 21.88 3.45 -0.56
CA THR A 177 23.13 3.57 -1.35
C THR A 177 24.30 4.15 -0.52
N SER A 178 25.27 4.79 -1.17
CA SER A 178 26.49 5.32 -0.51
C SER A 178 26.30 6.63 0.25
N ASN A 179 25.16 7.33 0.08
CA ASN A 179 24.89 8.61 0.76
C ASN A 179 23.50 8.63 1.43
N PRO A 180 23.31 7.85 2.52
CA PRO A 180 22.03 7.77 3.21
C PRO A 180 21.50 9.13 3.68
N THR A 181 22.37 10.02 4.16
CA THR A 181 21.97 11.34 4.69
C THR A 181 21.21 12.17 3.67
N SER A 182 21.55 12.07 2.38
CA SER A 182 20.84 12.78 1.30
C SER A 182 19.46 12.21 0.97
N LEU A 183 19.17 10.99 1.42
CA LEU A 183 17.94 10.25 1.14
C LEU A 183 17.04 10.09 2.37
N LEU A 184 17.55 10.39 3.55
CA LEU A 184 16.76 10.37 4.78
C LEU A 184 16.00 11.68 4.98
N ARG A 185 14.90 11.60 5.70
CA ARG A 185 14.11 12.78 6.06
C ARG A 185 14.85 13.59 7.12
N ASP A 186 15.06 14.87 6.83
CA ASP A 186 15.47 15.83 7.83
C ASP A 186 14.25 16.19 8.72
N TYR A 187 14.17 15.55 9.88
CA TYR A 187 13.08 15.78 10.82
C TYR A 187 13.16 17.15 11.51
N ASP A 188 14.36 17.72 11.67
CA ASP A 188 14.53 19.05 12.26
C ASP A 188 13.99 20.13 11.32
N ALA A 189 14.30 20.01 10.02
CA ALA A 189 13.74 20.88 9.00
C ALA A 189 12.20 20.77 8.92
N ILE A 190 11.64 19.57 9.04
CA ILE A 190 10.18 19.37 9.07
C ILE A 190 9.56 19.94 10.36
N ALA A 191 10.23 19.80 11.50
CA ALA A 191 9.76 20.30 12.80
C ALA A 191 9.78 21.83 12.88
N ALA A 192 10.69 22.49 12.16
CA ALA A 192 10.75 23.93 12.05
C ALA A 192 9.57 24.54 11.27
N ILE A 193 8.85 23.75 10.46
CA ILE A 193 7.66 24.21 9.73
C ILE A 193 6.46 24.28 10.72
N PRO A 194 5.69 25.39 10.74
CA PRO A 194 4.50 25.49 11.57
C PRO A 194 3.56 24.30 11.38
N ASN A 195 3.02 23.79 12.50
CA ASN A 195 2.08 22.68 12.49
C ASN A 195 0.80 23.06 11.72
N GLY A 196 0.69 22.58 10.48
CA GLY A 196 -0.43 22.85 9.59
C GLY A 196 -0.19 22.29 8.18
N THR A 197 -0.99 22.76 7.22
CA THR A 197 -0.97 22.27 5.83
C THR A 197 0.42 22.30 5.19
N SER A 198 1.20 23.37 5.41
CA SER A 198 2.54 23.51 4.83
C SER A 198 3.50 22.39 5.26
N ARG A 199 3.39 21.93 6.51
CA ARG A 199 4.21 20.81 7.01
C ARG A 199 3.81 19.49 6.38
N HIS A 200 2.51 19.25 6.20
CA HIS A 200 2.00 18.06 5.51
C HIS A 200 2.43 18.05 4.05
N GLN A 201 2.33 19.18 3.35
CA GLN A 201 2.78 19.34 1.97
C GLN A 201 4.28 19.08 1.83
N ALA A 202 5.11 19.63 2.73
CA ALA A 202 6.54 19.35 2.74
C ALA A 202 6.87 17.86 2.98
N TYR A 203 6.07 17.17 3.78
CA TYR A 203 6.23 15.74 4.07
C TYR A 203 5.91 14.85 2.86
N VAL A 204 4.86 15.18 2.09
CA VAL A 204 4.39 14.37 0.96
C VAL A 204 4.90 14.85 -0.40
N GLN A 205 5.68 15.94 -0.46
CA GLN A 205 6.14 16.50 -1.73
C GLN A 205 6.93 15.47 -2.54
N SER A 206 6.61 15.35 -3.83
CA SER A 206 7.30 14.44 -4.75
C SER A 206 8.74 14.88 -5.02
N SER A 207 9.09 16.15 -4.82
CA SER A 207 10.46 16.67 -4.92
C SER A 207 11.39 16.18 -3.81
N SER A 208 10.86 15.67 -2.69
CA SER A 208 11.69 15.20 -1.57
C SER A 208 12.44 13.92 -1.97
N SER A 209 13.77 13.91 -1.83
CA SER A 209 14.60 12.71 -2.03
C SER A 209 14.25 11.58 -1.04
N ALA A 210 13.66 11.93 0.10
CA ALA A 210 13.20 10.97 1.12
C ALA A 210 11.84 10.32 0.81
N ASN A 211 11.16 10.73 -0.26
CA ASN A 211 9.96 10.06 -0.77
C ASN A 211 10.34 9.21 -1.99
N PHE A 212 10.51 7.90 -1.77
CA PHE A 212 10.78 6.95 -2.84
C PHE A 212 9.51 6.53 -3.59
N LEU A 213 8.38 6.38 -2.89
CA LEU A 213 7.08 6.08 -3.49
C LEU A 213 6.05 7.09 -2.99
N VAL A 214 5.26 7.64 -3.92
CA VAL A 214 4.18 8.58 -3.65
C VAL A 214 2.90 8.00 -4.23
N GLN A 215 1.86 7.90 -3.43
CA GLN A 215 0.53 7.53 -3.89
C GLN A 215 -0.33 8.79 -3.99
N ALA A 216 -0.98 8.99 -5.13
CA ALA A 216 -1.95 10.05 -5.27
C ALA A 216 -3.23 9.68 -4.52
N ALA A 217 -3.58 10.44 -3.49
CA ALA A 217 -4.88 10.32 -2.84
C ALA A 217 -5.92 11.12 -3.63
N THR A 218 -6.91 10.44 -4.22
CA THR A 218 -8.06 11.12 -4.81
C THR A 218 -9.01 11.56 -3.70
N SER A 219 -9.21 12.87 -3.57
CA SER A 219 -10.17 13.42 -2.62
C SER A 219 -11.47 13.80 -3.34
N SER A 220 -12.60 13.30 -2.86
CA SER A 220 -13.92 13.75 -3.29
C SER A 220 -14.26 15.16 -2.77
N ALA A 221 -13.39 15.79 -1.97
CA ALA A 221 -13.60 17.15 -1.48
C ALA A 221 -13.87 18.15 -2.61
N GLY A 222 -13.18 18.03 -3.76
CA GLY A 222 -13.44 18.89 -4.91
C GLY A 222 -14.86 18.73 -5.48
N THR A 223 -15.43 17.52 -5.42
CA THR A 223 -16.80 17.22 -5.86
C THR A 223 -17.83 17.61 -4.78
N VAL A 224 -17.54 17.35 -3.50
CA VAL A 224 -18.41 17.64 -2.35
C VAL A 224 -18.49 19.15 -2.07
N PHE A 225 -17.40 19.88 -2.23
CA PHE A 225 -17.37 21.35 -2.13
C PHE A 225 -17.50 22.04 -3.50
N GLY A 226 -17.79 21.27 -4.56
CA GLY A 226 -18.13 21.80 -5.87
C GLY A 226 -19.51 22.47 -5.87
N TRP A 227 -19.71 23.43 -6.76
CA TRP A 227 -20.92 24.27 -6.81
C TRP A 227 -22.22 23.49 -7.11
N TYR A 228 -22.11 22.25 -7.62
CA TYR A 228 -23.24 21.44 -8.08
C TYR A 228 -23.72 20.40 -7.05
N THR A 229 -23.13 20.32 -5.85
CA THR A 229 -23.50 19.30 -4.84
C THR A 229 -24.00 19.92 -3.53
N THR A 230 -24.60 19.09 -2.67
CA THR A 230 -25.32 19.47 -1.44
C THR A 230 -24.51 20.33 -0.46
N ALA A 231 -23.18 20.26 -0.51
CA ALA A 231 -22.28 21.04 0.34
C ALA A 231 -21.71 22.31 -0.34
N GLY A 232 -22.08 22.62 -1.58
CA GLY A 232 -21.73 23.88 -2.28
C GLY A 232 -22.17 25.14 -1.54
N ARG A 233 -23.24 25.05 -0.71
CA ARG A 233 -23.69 26.14 0.18
C ARG A 233 -22.70 26.54 1.27
N TYR A 234 -21.66 25.73 1.51
CA TYR A 234 -20.60 25.97 2.50
C TYR A 234 -19.24 26.29 1.86
N ALA A 235 -19.16 26.35 0.52
CA ALA A 235 -17.93 26.70 -0.18
C ALA A 235 -17.83 28.22 -0.35
N HIS A 236 -16.85 28.86 0.30
CA HIS A 236 -16.65 30.32 0.26
C HIS A 236 -15.61 30.79 -0.79
N GLY A 237 -15.33 30.00 -1.84
CA GLY A 237 -14.33 30.31 -2.86
C GLY A 237 -14.90 30.46 -4.28
N LYS A 238 -14.33 31.37 -5.09
CA LYS A 238 -14.63 31.47 -6.53
C LYS A 238 -14.08 30.25 -7.28
N LEU A 239 -14.86 29.76 -8.24
CA LEU A 239 -14.52 28.68 -9.17
C LEU A 239 -13.18 28.98 -9.87
N GLN A 240 -12.16 28.15 -9.64
CA GLN A 240 -10.81 28.29 -10.25
C GLN A 240 -10.63 27.44 -11.54
N GLY A 241 -11.73 26.90 -12.09
CA GLY A 241 -11.73 26.21 -13.38
C GLY A 241 -12.52 24.91 -13.35
N THR A 242 -13.12 24.58 -14.50
CA THR A 242 -13.71 23.28 -14.81
C THR A 242 -12.74 22.54 -15.73
N TYR A 243 -12.36 21.31 -15.36
CA TYR A 243 -11.88 20.32 -16.32
C TYR A 243 -13.08 19.65 -16.97
#